data_AF-A0A1B6MR28-F1
#
_entry.id   AF-A0A1B6MR28-F1
#
_cell.length_a   1.000
_cell.length_b   1.000
_cell.length_c   1.000
_cell.angle_alpha   90.00
_cell.angle_beta   90.00
_cell.angle_gamma   90.00
#
_symmetry.space_group_name_H-M   'P 1'
#
loop_
_entity.id
_entity.type
_entity.pdbx_description
1 polymer ?
#
loop_
_entity_poly.entity_id
_entity_poly.type
_entity_poly.pdbx_seq_one_letter_code
_entity_poly.pdbx_strand_id
1 'polypeptide(L)'
;HRVMLDTVTKYNLDSKTWETCNPLPTNLYSAACCVYKNDIYLFGPQLYCFRQSVANWEVLSNISLPDNTVVSTAMTDGETIYTIGINAKLYSFALIPIV
;
A
#
# COMPACT_ATOMS: atom_id res chain seq x y z
N HIS A 1 23.49 -0.53 -0.20
CA HIS A 1 22.84 0.06 0.99
C HIS A 1 21.36 0.27 0.67
N ARG A 2 20.43 -0.24 1.50
CA ARG A 2 19.00 0.04 1.35
C ARG A 2 18.68 1.27 2.19
N VAL A 3 18.17 2.34 1.57
CA VAL A 3 17.72 3.55 2.26
C VAL A 3 16.24 3.40 2.53
N MET A 4 15.81 3.55 3.78
CA MET A 4 14.38 3.68 4.09
C MET A 4 13.98 5.16 3.94
N LEU A 5 12.93 5.44 3.18
CA LEU A 5 12.42 6.80 2.97
C LEU A 5 10.93 6.84 3.27
N ASP A 6 10.46 8.00 3.73
CA ASP A 6 9.05 8.34 3.89
C ASP A 6 8.52 9.23 2.76
N THR A 7 9.41 9.89 2.01
CA THR A 7 9.03 10.77 0.90
C THR A 7 8.18 10.05 -0.14
N VAL A 8 6.99 10.60 -0.41
CA VAL A 8 6.11 10.18 -1.48
C VAL A 8 6.09 11.27 -2.54
N THR A 9 6.28 10.89 -3.81
CA THR A 9 6.13 11.81 -4.94
C THR A 9 5.11 11.27 -5.92
N LYS A 10 4.36 12.18 -6.54
CA LYS A 10 3.41 11.89 -7.60
C LYS A 10 3.87 12.57 -8.87
N TYR A 11 3.81 11.87 -9.99
CA TYR A 11 4.03 12.46 -11.30
C TYR A 11 2.70 12.92 -11.89
N ASN A 12 2.63 14.20 -12.27
CA ASN A 12 1.49 14.78 -12.97
C ASN A 12 1.71 14.68 -14.48
N LEU A 13 0.80 14.02 -15.21
CA LEU A 13 0.92 13.79 -16.65
C LEU A 13 0.67 15.07 -17.48
N ASP A 14 -0.13 16.00 -16.98
CA ASP A 14 -0.49 17.23 -17.68
C ASP A 14 0.63 18.26 -17.60
N SER A 15 1.13 18.54 -16.39
CA SER A 15 2.23 19.47 -16.16
C SER A 15 3.60 18.85 -16.40
N LYS A 16 3.69 17.51 -16.46
CA LYS A 16 4.93 16.73 -16.60
C LYS A 16 5.92 16.97 -15.46
N THR A 17 5.43 17.29 -14.27
CA THR A 17 6.24 17.57 -13.08
C THR A 17 6.04 16.53 -11.99
N TRP A 18 7.06 16.36 -11.14
CA TRP A 18 6.94 15.66 -9.88
C TRP A 18 6.47 16.62 -8.79
N GLU A 19 5.54 16.17 -7.96
CA GLU A 19 5.03 16.89 -6.80
C GLU A 19 5.25 16.05 -5.54
N THR A 20 5.64 16.69 -4.44
CA THR A 20 5.75 16.01 -3.14
C THR A 20 4.37 15.85 -2.52
N CYS A 21 4.06 14.64 -2.06
CA CYS A 21 2.80 14.31 -1.39
C CYS A 21 3.01 14.20 0.12
N ASN A 22 1.91 13.96 0.85
CA ASN A 22 1.99 13.62 2.27
C ASN A 22 2.89 12.38 2.46
N PRO A 23 3.90 12.46 3.35
CA PRO A 23 4.87 11.40 3.53
C PRO A 23 4.23 10.16 4.15
N LEU A 24 4.87 9.00 3.98
CA LEU A 24 4.49 7.78 4.68
C LEU A 24 4.56 7.99 6.21
N PRO A 25 3.69 7.34 7.00
CA PRO A 25 3.76 7.39 8.46
C PRO A 25 5.06 6.83 9.05
N THR A 26 5.81 6.04 8.27
CA THR A 26 7.08 5.43 8.66
C THR A 26 7.95 5.22 7.43
N ASN A 27 9.27 5.36 7.57
CA ASN A 27 10.21 5.13 6.48
C ASN A 27 10.14 3.67 6.01
N LEU A 28 10.01 3.46 4.70
CA LEU A 28 9.90 2.14 4.10
C LEU A 28 10.82 1.99 2.88
N TYR A 29 11.01 0.74 2.49
CA TYR A 29 11.58 0.35 1.20
C TYR A 29 10.98 -1.00 0.78
N SER A 30 10.93 -1.28 -0.52
CA SER A 30 10.48 -2.58 -1.08
C SER A 30 9.09 -3.07 -0.63
N ALA A 31 8.16 -2.16 -0.32
CA ALA A 31 6.77 -2.52 -0.04
C ALA A 31 6.00 -2.78 -1.35
N ALA A 32 5.16 -3.81 -1.36
CA ALA A 32 4.24 -4.06 -2.47
C ALA A 32 3.03 -3.12 -2.38
N CYS A 33 2.45 -2.72 -3.51
CA CYS A 33 1.27 -1.86 -3.52
C CYS A 33 0.26 -2.23 -4.60
N CYS A 34 -0.99 -1.83 -4.39
CA CYS A 34 -2.04 -1.86 -5.40
C CYS A 34 -3.06 -0.74 -5.16
N VAL A 35 -3.82 -0.40 -6.20
CA VAL A 35 -5.00 0.47 -6.07
C VAL A 35 -6.23 -0.41 -5.88
N TYR A 36 -7.04 -0.16 -4.85
CA TYR A 36 -8.28 -0.88 -4.60
C TYR A 36 -9.35 0.10 -4.12
N LYS A 37 -10.55 0.05 -4.72
CA LYS A 37 -11.67 0.98 -4.43
C LYS A 37 -11.24 2.46 -4.35
N ASN A 38 -10.42 2.89 -5.30
CA ASN A 38 -9.89 4.26 -5.41
C ASN A 38 -8.89 4.69 -4.32
N ASP A 39 -8.43 3.79 -3.45
CA ASP A 39 -7.37 4.06 -2.48
C ASP A 39 -6.11 3.24 -2.80
N ILE A 40 -4.94 3.72 -2.35
CA ILE A 40 -3.67 3.00 -2.53
C ILE A 40 -3.37 2.20 -1.28
N TYR A 41 -3.20 0.89 -1.42
CA TYR A 41 -2.80 0.01 -0.34
C TYR A 41 -1.33 -0.35 -0.49
N LEU A 42 -0.58 -0.22 0.59
CA LEU A 42 0.85 -0.48 0.66
C LEU A 42 1.12 -1.53 1.73
N PHE A 43 1.69 -2.66 1.32
CA PHE A 43 1.98 -3.83 2.14
C PHE A 43 3.44 -3.78 2.60
N GLY A 44 3.65 -3.23 3.80
CA GLY A 44 4.95 -3.23 4.48
C GLY A 44 4.90 -4.08 5.77
N PRO A 45 5.66 -3.71 6.81
CA PRO A 45 5.53 -4.31 8.15
C PRO A 45 4.11 -4.19 8.74
N GLN A 46 3.37 -3.18 8.28
CA GLN A 46 1.95 -2.97 8.52
C GLN A 46 1.26 -2.74 7.17
N LEU A 47 -0.07 -2.83 7.15
CA LEU A 47 -0.86 -2.40 6.01
C LEU A 47 -1.13 -0.90 6.12
N TYR A 48 -0.71 -0.15 5.12
CA TYR A 48 -0.97 1.28 5.01
C TYR A 48 -1.98 1.53 3.89
N CYS A 49 -2.87 2.49 4.09
CA CYS A 49 -3.85 2.92 3.11
C CYS A 49 -3.70 4.43 2.90
N PHE A 50 -3.43 4.86 1.67
CA PHE A 50 -3.54 6.26 1.30
C PHE A 50 -4.94 6.52 0.77
N ARG A 51 -5.71 7.29 1.54
CA ARG A 51 -7.06 7.74 1.20
C ARG A 51 -6.95 8.87 0.20
N GLN A 52 -7.27 8.61 -1.08
CA GLN A 52 -7.10 9.63 -2.12
C GLN A 52 -8.05 10.82 -1.94
N SER A 53 -9.25 10.58 -1.37
CA SER A 53 -10.27 11.62 -1.16
C SER A 53 -9.85 12.73 -0.20
N VAL A 54 -9.01 12.40 0.78
CA VAL A 54 -8.50 13.33 1.81
C VAL A 54 -6.99 13.47 1.78
N ALA A 55 -6.34 12.85 0.80
CA ALA A 55 -4.89 12.78 0.62
C ALA A 55 -4.13 12.40 1.91
N ASN A 56 -4.63 11.44 2.69
CA ASN A 56 -4.04 11.09 4.00
C ASN A 56 -3.69 9.61 4.11
N TRP A 57 -2.60 9.31 4.83
CA TRP A 57 -2.21 7.94 5.17
C TRP A 57 -2.89 7.46 6.44
N GLU A 58 -3.38 6.23 6.39
CA GLU A 58 -3.97 5.49 7.51
C GLU A 58 -3.18 4.19 7.70
N VAL A 59 -2.88 3.85 8.95
CA VAL A 59 -2.31 2.54 9.31
C VAL A 59 -3.47 1.62 9.69
N LEU A 60 -3.70 0.56 8.90
CA LEU A 60 -4.75 -0.42 9.15
C LEU A 60 -4.27 -1.48 10.15
N SER A 61 -4.09 -1.06 11.39
CA SER A 61 -3.51 -1.88 12.47
C SER A 61 -4.35 -3.08 12.89
N ASN A 62 -5.65 -3.05 12.59
CA ASN A 62 -6.59 -4.14 12.81
C ASN A 62 -6.45 -5.29 11.79
N ILE A 63 -5.66 -5.11 10.73
CA ILE A 63 -5.42 -6.12 9.70
C ILE A 63 -4.00 -6.67 9.90
N SER A 64 -3.92 -7.89 10.43
CA SER A 64 -2.63 -8.60 10.51
C SER A 64 -2.32 -9.29 9.19
N LEU A 65 -1.16 -9.00 8.62
CA LEU A 65 -0.64 -9.76 7.49
C LEU A 65 -0.26 -11.17 7.96
N PRO A 66 -0.59 -12.23 7.21
CA PRO A 66 -0.27 -13.60 7.59
C PRO A 66 1.24 -13.81 7.81
N ASP A 67 1.62 -14.55 8.85
CA ASP A 67 2.98 -15.03 9.13
C ASP A 67 4.09 -13.94 9.16
N ASN A 68 3.77 -12.67 9.44
CA ASN A 68 4.71 -11.55 9.31
C ASN A 68 5.39 -11.49 7.92
N THR A 69 4.65 -11.94 6.90
CA THR A 69 5.19 -12.19 5.57
C THR A 69 5.53 -10.88 4.88
N VAL A 70 6.77 -10.76 4.42
CA VAL A 70 7.15 -9.74 3.43
C VAL A 70 6.37 -10.03 2.15
N VAL A 71 5.51 -9.09 1.77
CA VAL A 71 4.72 -9.20 0.54
C VAL A 71 5.59 -8.75 -0.65
N SER A 72 5.73 -9.61 -1.65
CA SER A 72 6.52 -9.29 -2.86
C SER A 72 5.69 -8.59 -3.93
N THR A 73 4.38 -8.85 -3.98
CA THR A 73 3.45 -8.24 -4.95
C THR A 73 2.04 -8.18 -4.41
N ALA A 74 1.28 -7.20 -4.88
CA ALA A 74 -0.14 -7.02 -4.60
C ALA A 74 -0.88 -6.67 -5.90
N MET A 75 -2.04 -7.30 -6.12
CA MET A 75 -2.91 -7.04 -7.28
C MET A 75 -4.37 -7.16 -6.88
N THR A 76 -5.29 -6.66 -7.70
CA THR A 76 -6.73 -6.76 -7.42
C THR A 76 -7.52 -7.04 -8.69
N ASP A 77 -8.66 -7.71 -8.53
CA ASP A 77 -9.71 -7.86 -9.56
C ASP A 77 -10.84 -6.82 -9.42
N GLY A 78 -10.71 -5.89 -8.47
CA GLY A 78 -11.71 -4.87 -8.15
C GLY A 78 -12.61 -5.23 -6.95
N GLU A 79 -12.69 -6.51 -6.58
CA GLU A 79 -13.46 -6.99 -5.44
C GLU A 79 -12.55 -7.45 -4.29
N THR A 80 -11.42 -8.05 -4.62
CA THR A 80 -10.47 -8.65 -3.68
C THR A 80 -9.04 -8.21 -3.99
N ILE A 81 -8.23 -8.01 -2.95
CA ILE A 81 -6.78 -7.82 -3.11
C ILE A 81 -6.08 -9.16 -2.91
N TYR A 82 -5.23 -9.54 -3.86
CA TYR A 82 -4.40 -10.73 -3.80
C TYR A 82 -2.94 -10.34 -3.56
N THR A 83 -2.27 -11.05 -2.67
CA THR A 83 -0.85 -10.84 -2.41
C THR A 83 -0.08 -12.15 -2.45
N ILE A 84 1.17 -12.09 -2.92
CA ILE A 84 2.08 -13.24 -2.87
C ILE A 84 3.21 -12.92 -1.89
N GLY A 85 3.43 -13.84 -0.96
CA GLY A 85 4.54 -13.78 -0.01
C GLY A 85 5.84 -14.37 -0.56
N ILE A 86 6.94 -14.14 0.15
CA ILE A 86 8.27 -14.68 -0.20
C ILE A 86 8.35 -16.21 -0.35
N ASN A 87 7.41 -16.96 0.22
CA ASN A 87 7.33 -18.42 0.13
C ASN A 87 6.30 -18.90 -0.92
N ALA A 88 5.98 -18.06 -1.91
CA ALA A 88 4.97 -18.32 -2.95
C ALA A 88 3.56 -18.65 -2.40
N LYS A 89 3.28 -18.29 -1.14
CA LYS A 89 1.93 -18.37 -0.55
C LYS A 89 1.09 -17.21 -1.10
N LEU A 90 -0.10 -17.54 -1.60
CA LEU A 90 -1.11 -16.59 -2.06
C LEU A 90 -2.09 -16.29 -0.92
N TYR A 91 -2.35 -15.00 -0.69
CA TYR A 91 -3.35 -14.52 0.26
C TYR A 91 -4.37 -13.64 -0.45
N SER A 92 -5.58 -13.58 0.10
CA SER A 92 -6.65 -12.70 -0.39
C SER A 92 -7.21 -11.87 0.76
N PHE A 93 -7.52 -10.60 0.46
CA PHE A 93 -8.07 -9.63 1.40
C PHE A 93 -9.32 -9.01 0.79
N ALA A 94 -10.47 -9.23 1.44
CA ALA A 94 -11.70 -8.54 1.15
C ALA A 94 -11.94 -7.50 2.25
N LEU A 95 -11.76 -6.21 1.92
CA LEU A 95 -12.03 -5.14 2.86
C LEU A 95 -13.53 -4.86 2.85
N ILE A 96 -14.20 -5.32 3.89
CA ILE A 96 -15.62 -5.07 4.12
C ILE A 96 -15.74 -3.64 4.68
N PRO A 97 -16.57 -2.76 4.08
CA PRO A 97 -16.86 -1.46 4.66
C PRO A 97 -17.47 -1.66 6.05
N ILE A 98 -16.96 -0.95 7.05
CA ILE A 98 -17.64 -0.87 8.34
C ILE A 98 -18.90 -0.04 8.07
N VAL A 99 -20.08 -0.66 8.24
CA VAL A 99 -21.40 -0.01 8.14
C VAL A 99 -21.65 0.84 9.38
#